data_AF-A0A5K7ZIU1-F1
#
_entry.id   AF-A0A5K7ZIU1-F1
#
_cell.length_a   1.000
_cell.length_b   1.000
_cell.length_c   1.000
_cell.angle_alpha   90.00
_cell.angle_beta   90.00
_cell.angle_gamma   90.00
#
_symmetry.space_group_name_H-M   'P 1'
#
loop_
_entity.id
_entity.type
_entity.pdbx_description
1 polymer ?
#
loop_
_entity_poly.entity_id
_entity_poly.type
_entity_poly.pdbx_seq_one_letter_code
_entity_poly.pdbx_strand_id
1 'polypeptide(L)'
;MGTKTPLFTNMPVDADSGFAGTLKNIQLNDLIQMCCLSASSLCMRVNKGGRQGTIFIIDGEIVHADCGEITGEEAFYQILGWQTGSFESFEVSDHPPRSIKQNYQFLIMEAARRVDEKEPEAPSKPAERATGARIENTDGKTRVLIVDDSPMMRKIISGMLTSSNRLEVVGMAGNGREAIQLIEELSPDLVMLDINMPVMDGSSTIKHIMIRKPCPVVIMSNPGDGSARVIFNFLELGAIDFIGKPKRNQDILIQQKKMVKRLSIAATAKVDNFRMFRLTQPASPPMVSGQGADATCQWLAVVVTGPGGHPDQMRLLPELVPALAGVGGAVVATQGLPPLFDEPLAQYFTQRCGFPAACIHSETVLRIGNCYVGGQAGPIAVKRIDDQMVIDSTAPAGADGGMPVDCLLVSAAKCFGNRLVVILLSGADSGSHVGLEAVRNAGGRVILTARTSAMVAGPLDQVADAGLADTEVDPADLVTTVLNGFAH
;
A
#
# COMPACT_ATOMS: atom_id res chain seq x y z
N MET A 1 2.05 -54.31 -30.62
CA MET A 1 1.29 -55.08 -29.60
C MET A 1 2.27 -55.45 -28.50
N GLY A 2 2.08 -55.20 -27.22
CA GLY A 2 1.03 -54.55 -26.46
C GLY A 2 1.58 -54.34 -25.05
N THR A 3 1.27 -53.19 -24.48
CA THR A 3 1.58 -52.70 -23.13
C THR A 3 1.04 -53.60 -22.03
N LYS A 4 1.58 -53.47 -20.82
CA LYS A 4 0.76 -53.41 -19.59
C LYS A 4 1.52 -52.76 -18.42
N THR A 5 1.29 -51.47 -18.29
CA THR A 5 1.35 -50.65 -17.08
C THR A 5 0.34 -51.19 -16.05
N PRO A 6 0.65 -51.25 -14.74
CA PRO A 6 -0.36 -51.63 -13.75
C PRO A 6 -1.39 -50.51 -13.56
N LEU A 7 -2.66 -50.94 -13.47
CA LEU A 7 -3.86 -50.13 -13.34
C LEU A 7 -3.92 -49.40 -11.98
N PHE A 8 -4.26 -48.12 -12.02
CA PHE A 8 -4.81 -47.40 -10.87
C PHE A 8 -6.32 -47.67 -10.80
N THR A 9 -6.78 -48.29 -9.72
CA THR A 9 -8.21 -48.35 -9.39
C THR A 9 -8.61 -47.12 -8.61
N ASN A 10 -9.45 -46.27 -9.22
CA ASN A 10 -10.21 -45.23 -8.52
C ASN A 10 -11.13 -45.89 -7.48
N MET A 11 -11.03 -45.47 -6.22
CA MET A 11 -12.13 -45.58 -5.27
C MET A 11 -13.09 -44.39 -5.43
N PRO A 12 -14.37 -44.54 -5.07
CA PRO A 12 -15.42 -43.58 -5.42
C PRO A 12 -15.22 -42.27 -4.68
N VAL A 13 -15.36 -41.17 -5.41
CA VAL A 13 -15.49 -39.83 -4.84
C VAL A 13 -16.92 -39.74 -4.33
N ASP A 14 -17.13 -39.68 -3.01
CA ASP A 14 -18.42 -39.30 -2.45
C ASP A 14 -18.72 -37.87 -2.93
N ALA A 15 -19.82 -37.73 -3.65
CA ALA A 15 -20.18 -36.57 -4.45
C ALA A 15 -20.86 -35.46 -3.63
N ASP A 16 -20.53 -35.33 -2.35
CA ASP A 16 -21.08 -34.30 -1.48
C ASP A 16 -19.98 -33.30 -1.10
N SER A 17 -19.86 -32.27 -1.93
CA SER A 17 -19.02 -31.06 -1.82
C SER A 17 -17.59 -31.11 -2.40
N GLY A 18 -17.42 -30.54 -3.61
CA GLY A 18 -16.11 -30.15 -4.14
C GLY A 18 -15.68 -30.83 -5.45
N PHE A 19 -14.44 -30.53 -5.87
CA PHE A 19 -13.80 -31.12 -7.05
C PHE A 19 -12.63 -32.01 -6.59
N ALA A 20 -12.53 -33.23 -7.11
CA ALA A 20 -11.43 -34.16 -6.82
C ALA A 20 -10.53 -34.35 -8.06
N GLY A 21 -9.22 -34.40 -7.86
CA GLY A 21 -8.24 -34.59 -8.94
C GLY A 21 -6.80 -34.73 -8.43
N THR A 22 -5.87 -35.06 -9.31
CA THR A 22 -4.43 -35.17 -8.98
C THR A 22 -3.66 -34.01 -9.61
N LEU A 23 -2.96 -33.23 -8.77
CA LEU A 23 -2.07 -32.16 -9.22
C LEU A 23 -0.63 -32.66 -9.31
N LYS A 24 0.10 -32.28 -10.38
CA LYS A 24 1.53 -32.59 -10.60
C LYS A 24 2.27 -31.31 -10.95
N ASN A 25 3.58 -31.26 -10.67
CA ASN A 25 4.48 -30.11 -10.93
C ASN A 25 4.08 -28.80 -10.20
N ILE A 26 3.49 -28.90 -9.01
CA ILE A 26 3.22 -27.75 -8.14
C ILE A 26 4.10 -27.87 -6.90
N GLN A 27 4.67 -26.74 -6.45
CA GLN A 27 5.45 -26.71 -5.22
C GLN A 27 4.53 -26.84 -4.01
N LEU A 28 4.98 -27.54 -2.97
CA LEU A 28 4.20 -27.72 -1.74
C LEU A 28 3.85 -26.37 -1.08
N ASN A 29 4.75 -25.40 -1.17
CA ASN A 29 4.54 -24.04 -0.65
C ASN A 29 3.37 -23.34 -1.33
N ASP A 30 3.24 -23.47 -2.66
CA ASP A 30 2.16 -22.85 -3.43
C ASP A 30 0.81 -23.46 -3.06
N LEU A 31 0.76 -24.77 -2.82
CA LEU A 31 -0.45 -25.47 -2.38
C LEU A 31 -0.89 -25.00 -0.99
N ILE A 32 0.04 -24.98 -0.03
CA ILE A 32 -0.26 -24.51 1.34
C ILE A 32 -0.70 -23.05 1.31
N GLN A 33 -0.01 -22.20 0.53
CA GLN A 33 -0.37 -20.80 0.38
C GLN A 33 -1.76 -20.62 -0.25
N MET A 34 -2.11 -21.42 -1.25
CA MET A 34 -3.44 -21.42 -1.87
C MET A 34 -4.52 -21.73 -0.82
N CYS A 35 -4.33 -22.79 -0.03
CA CYS A 35 -5.25 -23.17 1.04
C CYS A 35 -5.38 -22.10 2.14
N CYS A 36 -4.28 -21.43 2.48
CA CYS A 36 -4.29 -20.34 3.45
C CYS A 36 -5.02 -19.10 2.91
N LEU A 37 -4.84 -18.76 1.63
CA LEU A 37 -5.49 -17.61 0.98
C LEU A 37 -6.99 -17.83 0.75
N SER A 38 -7.41 -19.07 0.50
CA SER A 38 -8.82 -19.44 0.30
C SER A 38 -9.59 -19.65 1.61
N ALA A 39 -8.97 -19.39 2.77
CA ALA A 39 -9.54 -19.66 4.09
C ALA A 39 -10.04 -21.12 4.26
N SER A 40 -9.36 -22.07 3.62
CA SER A 40 -9.79 -23.47 3.64
C SER A 40 -9.44 -24.13 4.97
N SER A 41 -10.30 -25.05 5.41
CA SER A 41 -10.03 -25.93 6.54
C SER A 41 -9.78 -27.35 6.03
N LEU A 42 -8.53 -27.81 6.06
CA LEU A 42 -8.14 -29.15 5.60
C LEU A 42 -6.92 -29.68 6.36
N CYS A 43 -6.78 -31.00 6.37
CA CYS A 43 -5.56 -31.69 6.77
C CYS A 43 -4.80 -32.14 5.53
N MET A 44 -3.55 -31.72 5.39
CA MET A 44 -2.68 -32.10 4.29
C MET A 44 -1.63 -33.09 4.75
N ARG A 45 -1.66 -34.30 4.21
CA ARG A 45 -0.65 -35.33 4.42
C ARG A 45 0.38 -35.24 3.31
N VAL A 46 1.65 -35.18 3.65
CA VAL A 46 2.77 -35.10 2.71
C VAL A 46 3.68 -36.31 2.92
N ASN A 47 4.13 -36.95 1.85
CA ASN A 47 4.97 -38.13 1.87
C ASN A 47 6.23 -37.94 1.02
N LYS A 48 7.40 -38.28 1.58
CA LYS A 48 8.68 -38.33 0.86
C LYS A 48 9.53 -39.53 1.31
N GLY A 49 9.80 -40.46 0.40
CA GLY A 49 10.81 -41.52 0.60
C GLY A 49 10.63 -42.34 1.89
N GLY A 50 9.39 -42.67 2.26
CA GLY A 50 9.05 -43.41 3.49
C GLY A 50 8.88 -42.55 4.75
N ARG A 51 9.07 -41.23 4.67
CA ARG A 51 8.71 -40.27 5.71
C ARG A 51 7.35 -39.65 5.41
N GLN A 52 6.57 -39.42 6.44
CA GLN A 52 5.24 -38.83 6.38
C GLN A 52 5.16 -37.63 7.33
N GLY A 53 4.53 -36.55 6.86
CA GLY A 53 4.18 -35.40 7.67
C GLY A 53 2.73 -35.00 7.44
N THR A 54 2.15 -34.30 8.40
CA THR A 54 0.78 -33.79 8.36
C THR A 54 0.74 -32.34 8.77
N ILE A 55 0.00 -31.53 8.02
CA ILE A 55 -0.19 -30.09 8.26
C ILE A 55 -1.69 -29.84 8.37
N PHE A 56 -2.11 -29.22 9.47
CA PHE A 56 -3.50 -28.86 9.71
C PHE A 56 -3.70 -27.38 9.43
N ILE A 57 -4.60 -27.08 8.51
CA ILE A 57 -5.03 -25.73 8.16
C ILE A 57 -6.49 -25.58 8.58
N ILE A 58 -6.81 -24.56 9.37
CA ILE A 58 -8.16 -24.25 9.83
C ILE A 58 -8.43 -22.78 9.54
N ASP A 59 -9.48 -22.48 8.78
CA ASP A 59 -9.84 -21.12 8.34
C ASP A 59 -8.67 -20.34 7.72
N GLY A 60 -7.83 -21.06 6.95
CA GLY A 60 -6.63 -20.52 6.34
C GLY A 60 -5.43 -20.29 7.27
N GLU A 61 -5.51 -20.65 8.55
CA GLU A 61 -4.38 -20.64 9.48
C GLU A 61 -3.74 -22.03 9.62
N ILE A 62 -2.41 -22.08 9.63
CA ILE A 62 -1.67 -23.30 9.94
C ILE A 62 -1.63 -23.46 11.45
N VAL A 63 -2.44 -24.36 11.99
CA VAL A 63 -2.63 -24.50 13.45
C VAL A 63 -1.69 -25.52 14.08
N HIS A 64 -1.30 -26.54 13.32
CA HIS A 64 -0.54 -27.69 13.82
C HIS A 64 0.18 -28.38 12.66
N ALA A 65 1.35 -28.95 12.94
CA ALA A 65 2.03 -29.85 12.03
C ALA A 65 2.74 -30.98 12.81
N ASP A 66 2.82 -32.16 12.22
CA ASP A 66 3.52 -33.33 12.77
C ASP A 66 4.37 -34.00 11.69
N CYS A 67 5.58 -34.42 12.05
CA CYS A 67 6.49 -35.16 11.18
C CYS A 67 7.32 -36.15 12.01
N GLY A 68 6.81 -37.38 12.18
CA GLY A 68 7.43 -38.37 13.06
C GLY A 68 7.30 -37.98 14.53
N GLU A 69 8.42 -37.82 15.24
CA GLU A 69 8.46 -37.38 16.65
C GLU A 69 8.50 -35.86 16.83
N ILE A 70 8.49 -35.10 15.73
CA ILE A 70 8.58 -33.63 15.75
C ILE A 70 7.18 -33.07 15.51
N THR A 71 6.80 -32.09 16.33
CA THR A 71 5.50 -31.41 16.32
C THR A 71 5.69 -29.89 16.26
N GLY A 72 4.71 -29.17 15.70
CA GLY A 72 4.68 -27.72 15.64
C GLY A 72 5.50 -27.12 14.50
N GLU A 73 6.09 -25.96 14.74
CA GLU A 73 6.77 -25.17 13.70
C GLU A 73 7.97 -25.92 13.10
N GLU A 74 8.73 -26.65 13.91
CA GLU A 74 9.86 -27.48 13.43
C GLU A 74 9.41 -28.63 12.53
N ALA A 75 8.25 -29.24 12.82
CA ALA A 75 7.66 -30.25 11.95
C ALA A 75 7.27 -29.64 10.62
N PHE A 76 6.65 -28.46 10.65
CA PHE A 76 6.27 -27.71 9.46
C PHE A 76 7.48 -27.39 8.57
N TYR A 77 8.56 -26.83 9.14
CA TYR A 77 9.78 -26.50 8.38
C TYR A 77 10.43 -27.74 7.76
N GLN A 78 10.43 -28.87 8.47
CA GLN A 78 10.96 -30.11 7.95
C GLN A 78 10.15 -30.64 6.76
N ILE A 79 8.82 -30.53 6.81
CA ILE A 79 7.93 -30.94 5.73
C ILE A 79 8.14 -30.04 4.49
N LEU A 80 8.24 -28.71 4.66
CA LEU A 80 8.47 -27.80 3.54
C LEU A 80 9.87 -27.93 2.93
N GLY A 81 10.85 -28.43 3.68
CA GLY A 81 12.18 -28.75 3.16
C GLY A 81 12.21 -29.93 2.18
N TRP A 82 11.08 -30.59 1.93
CA TRP A 82 11.00 -31.70 1.00
C TRP A 82 10.85 -31.23 -0.45
N GLN A 83 11.98 -31.16 -1.17
CA GLN A 83 12.01 -30.77 -2.60
C GLN A 83 11.14 -31.64 -3.55
N THR A 84 10.77 -32.85 -3.13
CA THR A 84 9.92 -33.79 -3.90
C THR A 84 9.07 -34.61 -2.93
N GLY A 85 7.88 -34.99 -3.35
CA GLY A 85 6.96 -35.80 -2.54
C GLY A 85 5.60 -35.96 -3.20
N SER A 86 4.71 -36.70 -2.54
CA SER A 86 3.28 -36.70 -2.83
C SER A 86 2.52 -36.07 -1.68
N PHE A 87 1.32 -35.55 -1.95
CA PHE A 87 0.43 -35.04 -0.92
C PHE A 87 -1.00 -35.53 -1.14
N GLU A 88 -1.75 -35.59 -0.06
CA GLU A 88 -3.18 -35.94 -0.03
C GLU A 88 -3.89 -34.98 0.94
N SER A 89 -5.05 -34.46 0.55
CA SER A 89 -5.88 -33.59 1.38
C SER A 89 -7.07 -34.36 1.94
N PHE A 90 -7.36 -34.15 3.22
CA PHE A 90 -8.49 -34.72 3.94
C PHE A 90 -9.28 -33.59 4.59
N GLU A 91 -10.61 -33.76 4.72
CA GLU A 91 -11.40 -32.88 5.57
C GLU A 91 -10.95 -32.97 7.03
N VAL A 92 -11.03 -31.86 7.75
CA VAL A 92 -10.66 -31.83 9.18
C VAL A 92 -11.84 -32.35 9.99
N SER A 93 -11.78 -33.61 10.42
CA SER A 93 -12.78 -34.18 11.34
C SER A 93 -12.42 -33.94 12.81
N ASP A 94 -11.13 -33.88 13.14
CA ASP A 94 -10.61 -33.60 14.49
C ASP A 94 -9.65 -32.40 14.46
N HIS A 95 -9.85 -31.46 15.38
CA HIS A 95 -9.01 -30.26 15.51
C HIS A 95 -7.90 -30.50 16.55
N PRO A 96 -6.63 -30.62 16.13
CA PRO A 96 -5.53 -30.76 17.07
C PRO A 96 -5.34 -29.47 17.91
N PRO A 97 -4.80 -29.58 19.13
CA PRO A 97 -4.43 -28.40 19.92
C PRO A 97 -3.39 -27.58 19.16
N ARG A 98 -3.58 -26.26 19.13
CA ARG A 98 -2.71 -25.33 18.37
C ARG A 98 -1.27 -25.41 18.88
N SER A 99 -0.36 -25.95 18.06
CA SER A 99 1.08 -26.01 18.33
C SER A 99 1.88 -24.96 17.55
N ILE A 100 1.26 -24.31 16.57
CA ILE A 100 1.88 -23.28 15.72
C ILE A 100 1.26 -21.93 16.04
N LYS A 101 2.09 -20.95 16.40
CA LYS A 101 1.65 -19.60 16.80
C LYS A 101 1.96 -18.55 15.76
N GLN A 102 2.99 -18.76 14.95
CA GLN A 102 3.38 -17.83 13.91
C GLN A 102 2.37 -17.80 12.76
N ASN A 103 2.30 -16.65 12.08
CA ASN A 103 1.50 -16.51 10.88
C ASN A 103 2.09 -17.39 9.76
N TYR A 104 1.23 -18.00 8.93
CA TYR A 104 1.67 -18.90 7.85
C TYR A 104 2.67 -18.26 6.88
N GLN A 105 2.61 -16.93 6.67
CA GLN A 105 3.58 -16.21 5.84
C GLN A 105 4.98 -16.22 6.45
N PHE A 106 5.08 -16.02 7.76
CA PHE A 106 6.35 -16.14 8.49
C PHE A 106 6.88 -17.58 8.43
N LEU A 107 6.00 -18.57 8.58
CA LEU A 107 6.38 -19.97 8.51
C LEU A 107 6.90 -20.37 7.13
N ILE A 108 6.25 -19.92 6.04
CA ILE A 108 6.71 -20.19 4.67
C ILE A 108 8.03 -19.45 4.40
N MET A 109 8.18 -18.21 4.88
CA MET A 109 9.42 -17.43 4.74
C MET A 109 10.60 -18.08 5.47
N GLU A 110 10.39 -18.51 6.71
CA GLU A 110 11.41 -19.18 7.52
C GLU A 110 11.73 -20.58 6.97
N ALA A 111 10.75 -21.30 6.42
CA ALA A 111 10.99 -22.56 5.72
C ALA A 111 11.89 -22.36 4.49
N ALA A 112 11.61 -21.34 3.67
CA ALA A 112 12.41 -21.02 2.48
C ALA A 112 13.85 -20.64 2.87
N ARG A 113 14.02 -19.79 3.88
CA ARG A 113 15.35 -19.41 4.41
C ARG A 113 16.17 -20.64 4.80
N ARG A 114 15.55 -21.60 5.51
CA ARG A 114 16.23 -22.83 5.96
C ARG A 114 16.57 -23.80 4.83
N VAL A 115 15.83 -23.77 3.72
CA VAL A 115 16.14 -24.59 2.53
C VAL A 115 17.35 -24.02 1.80
N ASP A 116 17.37 -22.69 1.60
CA ASP A 116 18.50 -21.98 0.99
C ASP A 116 19.79 -22.17 1.83
N GLU A 117 19.69 -22.19 3.16
CA GLU A 117 20.84 -22.46 4.06
C GLU A 117 21.36 -23.90 4.02
N LYS A 118 20.58 -24.87 3.53
CA LYS A 118 20.95 -26.29 3.48
C LYS A 118 21.46 -26.74 2.11
N GLU A 119 21.24 -25.96 1.05
CA GLU A 119 21.91 -26.21 -0.24
C GLU A 119 23.37 -25.78 -0.14
N PRO A 120 24.35 -26.66 -0.41
CA PRO A 120 25.75 -26.28 -0.36
C PRO A 120 26.04 -25.31 -1.51
N GLU A 121 26.18 -24.02 -1.19
CA GLU A 121 26.87 -23.06 -2.06
C GLU A 121 28.25 -23.63 -2.44
N ALA A 122 28.58 -23.61 -3.73
CA ALA A 122 29.97 -23.69 -4.17
C ALA A 122 30.77 -22.57 -3.46
N PRO A 123 32.02 -22.79 -3.06
CA PRO A 123 32.63 -22.11 -1.92
C PRO A 123 32.73 -20.60 -2.13
N SER A 124 31.79 -19.87 -1.55
CA SER A 124 31.96 -18.47 -1.16
C SER A 124 32.58 -18.49 0.25
N LYS A 125 33.61 -17.64 0.46
CA LYS A 125 34.37 -17.58 1.72
C LYS A 125 33.44 -17.23 2.90
N PRO A 126 33.82 -17.57 4.15
CA PRO A 126 32.95 -17.43 5.32
C PRO A 126 32.42 -16.00 5.44
N ALA A 127 31.12 -15.88 5.66
CA ALA A 127 30.46 -14.63 6.01
C ALA A 127 31.02 -14.11 7.34
N GLU A 128 32.13 -13.36 7.26
CA GLU A 128 32.23 -12.15 8.05
C GLU A 128 30.96 -11.34 7.78
N ARG A 129 30.36 -10.77 8.82
CA ARG A 129 29.36 -9.71 8.69
C ARG A 129 29.95 -8.63 7.79
N ALA A 130 29.74 -8.75 6.49
CA ALA A 130 29.95 -7.70 5.55
C ALA A 130 28.84 -6.70 5.85
N THR A 131 29.16 -5.74 6.73
CA THR A 131 28.92 -4.35 6.41
C THR A 131 29.31 -4.16 4.95
N GLY A 132 28.37 -4.44 4.05
CA GLY A 132 28.51 -4.12 2.64
C GLY A 132 28.81 -2.64 2.62
N ALA A 133 30.06 -2.31 2.31
CA ALA A 133 30.49 -0.94 2.21
C ALA A 133 29.51 -0.27 1.25
N ARG A 134 28.71 0.66 1.79
CA ARG A 134 28.00 1.64 0.99
C ARG A 134 29.06 2.17 0.04
N ILE A 135 28.91 2.01 -1.27
CA ILE A 135 29.73 2.79 -2.19
C ILE A 135 29.44 4.23 -1.79
N GLU A 136 30.36 4.84 -1.05
CA GLU A 136 30.14 6.15 -0.47
C GLU A 136 29.90 7.09 -1.63
N ASN A 137 28.68 7.61 -1.65
CA ASN A 137 28.27 8.56 -2.65
C ASN A 137 28.94 9.89 -2.32
N THR A 138 30.09 10.13 -2.96
CA THR A 138 30.92 11.33 -2.74
C THR A 138 30.21 12.62 -3.18
N ASP A 139 29.12 12.51 -3.96
CA ASP A 139 28.39 13.64 -4.55
C ASP A 139 27.03 13.93 -3.88
N GLY A 140 26.56 13.10 -2.94
CA GLY A 140 25.27 13.28 -2.25
C GLY A 140 24.01 13.14 -3.13
N LYS A 141 24.11 12.49 -4.31
CA LYS A 141 23.00 12.32 -5.29
C LYS A 141 22.16 11.08 -5.00
N THR A 142 20.83 11.16 -5.00
CA THR A 142 20.01 9.94 -4.84
C THR A 142 20.27 8.93 -5.96
N ARG A 143 20.61 7.70 -5.59
CA ARG A 143 20.93 6.60 -6.52
C ARG A 143 19.66 5.86 -6.92
N VAL A 144 19.31 5.91 -8.20
CA VAL A 144 18.05 5.40 -8.75
C VAL A 144 18.30 4.20 -9.66
N LEU A 145 17.55 3.11 -9.43
CA LEU A 145 17.46 1.97 -10.35
C LEU A 145 16.18 2.07 -11.18
N ILE A 146 16.28 1.96 -12.50
CA ILE A 146 15.12 1.97 -13.42
C ILE A 146 14.80 0.54 -13.85
N VAL A 147 13.56 0.10 -13.66
CA VAL A 147 13.09 -1.24 -14.02
C VAL A 147 11.89 -1.10 -14.95
N ASP A 148 12.09 -1.44 -16.23
CA ASP A 148 11.08 -1.34 -17.29
C ASP A 148 11.46 -2.27 -18.45
N ASP A 149 10.49 -3.01 -18.99
CA ASP A 149 10.74 -4.00 -20.05
C ASP A 149 11.05 -3.34 -21.41
N SER A 150 10.69 -2.06 -21.59
CA SER A 150 10.98 -1.27 -22.78
C SER A 150 12.36 -0.63 -22.71
N PRO A 151 13.34 -1.04 -23.55
CA PRO A 151 14.66 -0.42 -23.60
C PRO A 151 14.58 1.07 -24.00
N MET A 152 13.56 1.44 -24.78
CA MET A 152 13.32 2.83 -25.19
C MET A 152 12.87 3.67 -23.99
N MET A 153 11.94 3.17 -23.17
CA MET A 153 11.45 3.87 -22.00
C MET A 153 12.56 4.10 -20.97
N ARG A 154 13.40 3.08 -20.72
CA ARG A 154 14.58 3.21 -19.85
C ARG A 154 15.52 4.33 -20.28
N LYS A 155 15.77 4.48 -21.58
CA LYS A 155 16.58 5.58 -22.14
C LYS A 155 15.93 6.96 -21.95
N ILE A 156 14.62 7.06 -22.18
CA ILE A 156 13.89 8.34 -22.01
C ILE A 156 13.95 8.78 -20.55
N ILE A 157 13.59 7.90 -19.62
CA ILE A 157 13.58 8.20 -18.20
C ILE A 157 14.99 8.52 -17.72
N SER A 158 15.99 7.72 -18.10
CA SER A 158 17.38 8.01 -17.77
C SER A 158 17.85 9.37 -18.28
N GLY A 159 17.51 9.74 -19.52
CA GLY A 159 17.80 11.07 -20.05
C GLY A 159 17.16 12.20 -19.24
N MET A 160 15.91 12.03 -18.80
CA MET A 160 15.22 12.97 -17.93
C MET A 160 15.85 13.06 -16.53
N LEU A 161 16.32 11.96 -15.95
CA LEU A 161 16.92 11.99 -14.60
C LEU A 161 18.34 12.55 -14.61
N THR A 162 19.12 12.23 -15.65
CA THR A 162 20.53 12.62 -15.79
C THR A 162 20.71 14.13 -15.95
N SER A 163 19.71 14.87 -16.46
CA SER A 163 19.79 16.33 -16.50
C SER A 163 19.59 17.00 -15.13
N SER A 164 19.31 16.23 -14.07
CA SER A 164 19.24 16.73 -12.70
C SER A 164 20.55 16.48 -11.95
N ASN A 165 21.03 17.47 -11.21
CA ASN A 165 22.21 17.29 -10.33
C ASN A 165 21.89 16.55 -9.02
N ARG A 166 20.65 16.08 -8.83
CA ARG A 166 20.18 15.48 -7.57
C ARG A 166 20.03 13.97 -7.64
N LEU A 167 19.77 13.41 -8.84
CA LEU A 167 19.49 12.00 -9.04
C LEU A 167 20.55 11.41 -9.97
N GLU A 168 21.01 10.20 -9.65
CA GLU A 168 21.95 9.43 -10.45
C GLU A 168 21.33 8.09 -10.82
N VAL A 169 21.35 7.72 -12.09
CA VAL A 169 20.87 6.40 -12.53
C VAL A 169 22.01 5.40 -12.40
N VAL A 170 21.94 4.52 -11.40
CA VAL A 170 23.02 3.57 -11.09
C VAL A 170 22.88 2.24 -11.82
N GLY A 171 21.69 1.94 -12.32
CA GLY A 171 21.42 0.69 -13.03
C GLY A 171 20.10 0.72 -13.80
N MET A 172 19.94 -0.28 -14.67
CA MET A 172 18.73 -0.49 -15.45
C MET A 172 18.44 -1.99 -15.59
N ALA A 173 17.23 -2.41 -15.25
CA ALA A 173 16.76 -3.81 -15.39
C ALA A 173 15.59 -3.89 -16.38
N GLY A 174 15.47 -5.01 -17.09
CA GLY A 174 14.36 -5.28 -18.03
C GLY A 174 13.23 -6.11 -17.43
N ASN A 175 13.39 -6.64 -16.22
CA ASN A 175 12.40 -7.45 -15.51
C ASN A 175 12.70 -7.49 -14.01
N GLY A 176 11.76 -8.04 -13.23
CA GLY A 176 11.89 -8.15 -11.77
C GLY A 176 13.07 -8.97 -11.26
N ARG A 177 13.48 -10.03 -11.98
CA ARG A 177 14.59 -10.89 -11.55
C ARG A 177 15.92 -10.15 -11.65
N GLU A 178 16.16 -9.48 -12.78
CA GLU A 178 17.31 -8.58 -12.96
C GLU A 178 17.30 -7.44 -11.93
N ALA A 179 16.12 -6.89 -11.63
CA ALA A 179 16.00 -5.82 -10.65
C ALA A 179 16.47 -6.26 -9.25
N ILE A 180 16.03 -7.44 -8.78
CA ILE A 180 16.43 -7.96 -7.46
C ILE A 180 17.96 -8.13 -7.38
N GLN A 181 18.58 -8.70 -8.41
CA GLN A 181 20.03 -8.84 -8.48
C GLN A 181 20.74 -7.48 -8.40
N LEU A 182 20.30 -6.50 -9.21
CA LEU A 182 20.90 -5.16 -9.20
C LEU A 182 20.66 -4.41 -7.88
N ILE A 183 19.57 -4.68 -7.16
CA ILE A 183 19.32 -4.08 -5.84
C ILE A 183 20.32 -4.62 -4.80
N GLU A 184 20.61 -5.92 -4.88
CA GLU A 184 21.61 -6.55 -4.02
C GLU A 184 23.01 -5.99 -4.31
N GLU A 185 23.40 -5.94 -5.59
CA GLU A 185 24.71 -5.47 -6.05
C GLU A 185 24.92 -3.96 -5.86
N LEU A 186 23.96 -3.14 -6.30
CA LEU A 186 24.13 -1.69 -6.39
C LEU A 186 23.62 -0.97 -5.15
N SER A 187 22.72 -1.56 -4.35
CA SER A 187 22.10 -0.91 -3.19
C SER A 187 21.53 0.49 -3.53
N PRO A 188 20.58 0.61 -4.48
CA PRO A 188 20.00 1.90 -4.85
C PRO A 188 19.20 2.51 -3.69
N ASP A 189 19.11 3.84 -3.66
CA ASP A 189 18.29 4.58 -2.69
C ASP A 189 16.80 4.60 -3.10
N LEU A 190 16.51 4.37 -4.39
CA LEU A 190 15.15 4.39 -4.95
C LEU A 190 15.06 3.47 -6.17
N VAL A 191 13.94 2.73 -6.27
CA VAL A 191 13.62 1.90 -7.44
C VAL A 191 12.41 2.49 -8.15
N MET A 192 12.55 2.78 -9.44
CA MET A 192 11.43 3.05 -10.33
C MET A 192 11.01 1.75 -11.00
N LEU A 193 9.77 1.32 -10.79
CA LEU A 193 9.30 -0.02 -11.16
C LEU A 193 8.08 0.05 -12.08
N ASP A 194 8.21 -0.55 -13.28
CA ASP A 194 7.07 -0.81 -14.14
C ASP A 194 6.19 -1.95 -13.61
N ILE A 195 4.90 -1.92 -13.96
CA ILE A 195 3.91 -2.89 -13.51
C ILE A 195 3.96 -4.17 -14.35
N ASN A 196 3.94 -4.02 -15.68
CA ASN A 196 3.74 -5.11 -16.61
C ASN A 196 5.07 -5.48 -17.25
N MET A 197 5.71 -6.53 -16.76
CA MET A 197 7.01 -6.98 -17.26
C MET A 197 7.04 -8.51 -17.42
N PRO A 198 7.80 -9.04 -18.39
CA PRO A 198 7.99 -10.48 -18.55
C PRO A 198 8.84 -11.08 -17.42
N VAL A 199 8.81 -12.41 -17.29
CA VAL A 199 9.59 -13.22 -16.32
C VAL A 199 9.16 -13.03 -14.86
N MET A 200 9.16 -11.80 -14.37
CA MET A 200 8.68 -11.41 -13.05
C MET A 200 8.06 -10.01 -13.16
N ASP A 201 6.76 -9.93 -12.87
CA ASP A 201 5.98 -8.70 -12.95
C ASP A 201 6.27 -7.75 -11.78
N GLY A 202 5.81 -6.50 -11.88
CA GLY A 202 6.04 -5.50 -10.83
C GLY A 202 5.49 -5.94 -9.48
N SER A 203 4.33 -6.62 -9.45
CA SER A 203 3.66 -7.06 -8.22
C SER A 203 4.49 -8.09 -7.46
N SER A 204 5.06 -9.07 -8.16
CA SER A 204 5.98 -10.04 -7.56
C SER A 204 7.29 -9.38 -7.17
N THR A 205 7.80 -8.46 -8.01
CA THR A 205 9.06 -7.75 -7.78
C THR A 205 9.03 -6.95 -6.48
N ILE A 206 8.00 -6.11 -6.27
CA ILE A 206 7.92 -5.28 -5.05
C ILE A 206 7.83 -6.15 -3.79
N LYS A 207 7.12 -7.28 -3.84
CA LYS A 207 7.06 -8.22 -2.70
C LYS A 207 8.45 -8.76 -2.37
N HIS A 208 9.22 -9.17 -3.37
CA HIS A 208 10.59 -9.64 -3.16
C HIS A 208 11.50 -8.53 -2.62
N ILE A 209 11.38 -7.30 -3.12
CA ILE A 209 12.11 -6.14 -2.62
C ILE A 209 11.83 -5.94 -1.13
N MET A 210 10.54 -5.85 -0.76
CA MET A 210 10.11 -5.61 0.61
C MET A 210 10.43 -6.76 1.58
N ILE A 211 10.66 -7.99 1.07
CA ILE A 211 11.05 -9.15 1.89
C ILE A 211 12.58 -9.26 2.05
N ARG A 212 13.34 -9.08 0.97
CA ARG A 212 14.79 -9.34 0.97
C ARG A 212 15.60 -8.15 1.43
N LYS A 213 15.36 -6.99 0.81
CA LYS A 213 16.13 -5.77 1.03
C LYS A 213 15.20 -4.58 0.75
N PRO A 214 14.38 -4.20 1.75
CA PRO A 214 13.41 -3.12 1.59
C PRO A 214 14.10 -1.85 1.08
N CYS A 215 13.62 -1.33 -0.03
CA CYS A 215 14.07 -0.07 -0.59
C CYS A 215 12.85 0.71 -1.10
N PRO A 216 12.89 2.06 -1.10
CA PRO A 216 11.81 2.87 -1.64
C PRO A 216 11.48 2.48 -3.08
N VAL A 217 10.19 2.17 -3.36
CA VAL A 217 9.71 1.83 -4.70
C VAL A 217 8.68 2.86 -5.17
N VAL A 218 8.88 3.40 -6.37
CA VAL A 218 7.91 4.26 -7.07
C VAL A 218 7.43 3.54 -8.33
N ILE A 219 6.12 3.41 -8.45
CA ILE A 219 5.50 2.72 -9.59
C ILE A 219 5.40 3.63 -10.79
N MET A 220 5.71 3.08 -11.97
CA MET A 220 5.55 3.71 -13.26
C MET A 220 4.43 3.03 -14.04
N SER A 221 3.47 3.80 -14.57
CA SER A 221 2.46 3.26 -15.49
C SER A 221 1.90 4.35 -16.40
N ASN A 222 1.28 3.99 -17.52
CA ASN A 222 0.54 5.01 -18.28
C ASN A 222 -0.84 5.27 -17.66
N PRO A 223 -1.30 6.52 -17.69
CA PRO A 223 -2.69 6.87 -17.46
C PRO A 223 -3.65 6.06 -18.35
N GLY A 224 -4.49 5.20 -17.75
CA GLY A 224 -5.59 4.52 -18.45
C GLY A 224 -5.39 3.03 -18.76
N ASP A 225 -4.24 2.42 -18.40
CA ASP A 225 -3.91 1.02 -18.76
C ASP A 225 -4.73 -0.05 -18.00
N GLY A 226 -5.70 0.34 -17.14
CA GLY A 226 -6.57 -0.56 -16.39
C GLY A 226 -5.85 -1.29 -15.24
N SER A 227 -6.27 -1.30 -13.98
CA SER A 227 -7.36 -0.65 -13.25
C SER A 227 -6.72 0.14 -12.11
N ALA A 228 -7.26 1.30 -11.73
CA ALA A 228 -6.73 2.09 -10.60
C ALA A 228 -6.55 1.25 -9.31
N ARG A 229 -7.35 0.19 -9.15
CA ARG A 229 -7.20 -0.82 -8.10
C ARG A 229 -5.81 -1.47 -8.07
N VAL A 230 -5.20 -1.73 -9.23
CA VAL A 230 -3.82 -2.25 -9.30
C VAL A 230 -2.85 -1.27 -8.64
N ILE A 231 -2.96 0.03 -8.93
CA ILE A 231 -2.11 1.06 -8.31
C ILE A 231 -2.34 1.11 -6.80
N PHE A 232 -3.58 1.07 -6.34
CA PHE A 232 -3.89 1.04 -4.90
C PHE A 232 -3.29 -0.20 -4.23
N ASN A 233 -3.37 -1.37 -4.86
CA ASN A 233 -2.73 -2.59 -4.36
C ASN A 233 -1.20 -2.43 -4.27
N PHE A 234 -0.54 -1.74 -5.21
CA PHE A 234 0.90 -1.47 -5.10
C PHE A 234 1.24 -0.57 -3.92
N LEU A 235 0.46 0.48 -3.68
CA LEU A 235 0.63 1.34 -2.51
C LEU A 235 0.41 0.55 -1.21
N GLU A 236 -0.54 -0.39 -1.20
CA GLU A 236 -0.77 -1.33 -0.09
C GLU A 236 0.36 -2.36 0.07
N LEU A 237 1.13 -2.65 -0.98
CA LEU A 237 2.32 -3.52 -0.94
C LEU A 237 3.59 -2.75 -0.51
N GLY A 238 3.50 -1.45 -0.25
CA GLY A 238 4.61 -0.62 0.23
C GLY A 238 5.26 0.24 -0.85
N ALA A 239 4.64 0.38 -2.03
CA ALA A 239 5.06 1.41 -2.97
C ALA A 239 4.87 2.79 -2.32
N ILE A 240 5.90 3.62 -2.39
CA ILE A 240 5.90 4.96 -1.83
C ILE A 240 5.01 5.87 -2.66
N ASP A 241 5.10 5.75 -3.98
CA ASP A 241 4.44 6.68 -4.87
C ASP A 241 4.13 6.09 -6.25
N PHE A 242 3.34 6.83 -7.02
CA PHE A 242 3.01 6.55 -8.41
C PHE A 242 3.34 7.74 -9.31
N ILE A 243 4.00 7.47 -10.43
CA ILE A 243 4.33 8.46 -11.46
C ILE A 243 3.90 7.94 -12.83
N GLY A 244 3.22 8.80 -13.59
CA GLY A 244 2.87 8.50 -14.98
C GLY A 244 4.11 8.41 -15.87
N LYS A 245 4.20 7.39 -16.74
CA LYS A 245 5.28 7.32 -17.72
C LYS A 245 5.27 8.57 -18.64
N PRO A 246 6.43 9.06 -19.07
CA PRO A 246 6.52 10.24 -19.92
C PRO A 246 5.75 10.12 -21.24
N LYS A 247 5.01 11.17 -21.60
CA LYS A 247 4.26 11.26 -22.86
C LYS A 247 4.98 12.17 -23.84
N ARG A 248 5.09 11.71 -25.09
CA ARG A 248 5.74 12.44 -26.19
C ARG A 248 5.09 13.78 -26.53
N ASN A 249 3.78 13.91 -26.31
CA ASN A 249 2.99 15.08 -26.72
C ASN A 249 2.84 16.13 -25.61
N GLN A 250 3.61 16.01 -24.52
CA GLN A 250 3.58 16.94 -23.40
C GLN A 250 4.95 17.60 -23.24
N ASP A 251 4.97 18.77 -22.59
CA ASP A 251 6.22 19.49 -22.30
C ASP A 251 7.15 18.59 -21.46
N ILE A 252 8.30 18.27 -22.05
CA ILE A 252 9.30 17.37 -21.49
C ILE A 252 9.91 17.93 -20.20
N LEU A 253 10.08 19.26 -20.13
CA LEU A 253 10.71 19.94 -19.00
C LEU A 253 9.76 19.98 -17.81
N ILE A 254 8.46 20.19 -18.06
CA ILE A 254 7.44 20.13 -17.00
C ILE A 254 7.34 18.72 -16.42
N GLN A 255 7.29 17.70 -17.28
CA GLN A 255 7.26 16.29 -16.85
C GLN A 255 8.51 15.92 -16.04
N GLN A 256 9.69 16.31 -16.53
CA GLN A 256 10.95 16.10 -15.84
C GLN A 256 10.97 16.74 -14.46
N LYS A 257 10.61 18.03 -14.34
CA LYS A 257 10.57 18.72 -13.04
C LYS A 257 9.63 18.05 -12.04
N LYS A 258 8.43 17.65 -12.49
CA LYS A 258 7.47 16.94 -11.65
C LYS A 258 8.01 15.58 -11.20
N MET A 259 8.60 14.81 -12.11
CA MET A 259 9.18 13.50 -11.81
C MET A 259 10.35 13.62 -10.81
N VAL A 260 11.31 14.51 -11.07
CA VAL A 260 12.46 14.73 -10.18
C VAL A 260 12.02 15.17 -8.79
N LYS A 261 11.03 16.08 -8.66
CA LYS A 261 10.47 16.50 -7.36
C LYS A 261 9.93 15.29 -6.58
N ARG A 262 9.07 14.48 -7.22
CA ARG A 262 8.44 13.33 -6.57
C ARG A 262 9.42 12.24 -6.18
N LEU A 263 10.37 11.92 -7.07
CA LEU A 263 11.42 10.94 -6.78
C LEU A 263 12.34 11.41 -5.64
N SER A 264 12.66 12.71 -5.58
CA SER A 264 13.46 13.26 -4.48
C SER A 264 12.73 13.14 -3.13
N ILE A 265 11.42 13.34 -3.11
CA ILE A 265 10.60 13.15 -1.91
C ILE A 265 10.53 11.65 -1.54
N ALA A 266 10.22 10.79 -2.51
CA ALA A 266 10.08 9.36 -2.29
C ALA A 266 11.38 8.68 -1.83
N ALA A 267 12.54 9.17 -2.26
CA ALA A 267 13.85 8.67 -1.83
C ALA A 267 14.15 8.92 -0.35
N THR A 268 13.45 9.85 0.30
CA THR A 268 13.56 10.07 1.76
C THR A 268 12.73 9.09 2.58
N ALA A 269 12.03 8.16 1.92
CA ALA A 269 11.12 7.25 2.59
C ALA A 269 11.83 6.32 3.57
N LYS A 270 11.33 6.27 4.80
CA LYS A 270 11.70 5.30 5.82
C LYS A 270 10.86 4.04 5.62
N VAL A 271 11.36 3.11 4.80
CA VAL A 271 10.63 1.89 4.43
C VAL A 271 10.33 1.00 5.65
N ASP A 272 11.14 1.08 6.71
CA ASP A 272 10.89 0.37 7.97
C ASP A 272 9.62 0.85 8.69
N ASN A 273 9.16 2.07 8.40
CA ASN A 273 7.89 2.58 8.91
C ASN A 273 6.68 2.04 8.13
N PHE A 274 6.91 1.40 6.97
CA PHE A 274 5.84 0.71 6.28
C PHE A 274 5.36 -0.46 7.14
N ARG A 275 4.10 -0.37 7.56
CA ARG A 275 3.39 -1.48 8.16
C ARG A 275 2.37 -1.95 7.14
N MET A 276 2.35 -3.25 6.85
CA MET A 276 1.22 -3.83 6.13
C MET A 276 0.01 -3.80 7.07
N PHE A 277 -1.13 -3.29 6.61
CA PHE A 277 -2.38 -3.36 7.36
C PHE A 277 -3.39 -4.19 6.59
N ARG A 278 -4.21 -4.93 7.34
CA ARG A 278 -5.36 -5.62 6.79
C ARG A 278 -6.58 -4.80 7.17
N LEU A 279 -7.25 -4.21 6.18
CA LEU A 279 -8.62 -3.75 6.39
C LEU A 279 -9.45 -4.98 6.75
N THR A 280 -9.93 -5.03 7.99
CA THR A 280 -11.03 -5.94 8.32
C THR A 280 -12.20 -5.44 7.50
N GLN A 281 -12.69 -6.24 6.54
CA GLN A 281 -13.89 -5.83 5.80
C GLN A 281 -14.99 -5.57 6.82
N PRO A 282 -15.62 -4.38 6.82
CA PRO A 282 -16.73 -4.15 7.71
C PRO A 282 -17.82 -5.18 7.40
N ALA A 283 -18.38 -5.79 8.46
CA ALA A 283 -19.55 -6.64 8.36
C ALA A 283 -20.74 -5.76 7.93
N SER A 284 -20.87 -5.60 6.61
CA SER A 284 -21.79 -4.67 5.93
C SER A 284 -21.44 -3.18 6.13
N PRO A 285 -21.69 -2.30 5.13
CA PRO A 285 -21.62 -0.86 5.34
C PRO A 285 -22.56 -0.51 6.50
N PRO A 286 -22.15 0.33 7.48
CA PRO A 286 -23.10 0.88 8.41
C PRO A 286 -24.16 1.58 7.57
N MET A 287 -25.41 1.11 7.66
CA MET A 287 -26.54 1.92 7.26
C MET A 287 -26.43 3.19 8.11
N VAL A 288 -25.96 4.29 7.51
CA VAL A 288 -26.13 5.61 8.08
C VAL A 288 -27.65 5.77 8.19
N SER A 289 -28.17 5.52 9.38
CA SER A 289 -29.59 5.68 9.70
C SER A 289 -29.97 7.09 9.26
N GLY A 290 -30.94 7.21 8.35
CA GLY A 290 -31.31 8.43 7.63
C GLY A 290 -31.82 9.61 8.48
N GLN A 291 -31.46 9.69 9.75
CA GLN A 291 -31.64 10.88 10.57
C GLN A 291 -30.44 11.81 10.35
N GLY A 292 -30.59 12.78 9.45
CA GLY A 292 -29.59 13.82 9.21
C GLY A 292 -29.13 14.00 7.77
N ALA A 293 -29.68 13.26 6.80
CA ALA A 293 -29.27 13.38 5.39
C ALA A 293 -29.40 14.82 4.83
N ASP A 294 -30.38 15.59 5.32
CA ASP A 294 -30.62 17.00 4.94
C ASP A 294 -30.14 18.03 5.98
N ALA A 295 -29.51 17.59 7.06
CA ALA A 295 -28.93 18.51 8.04
C ALA A 295 -27.63 19.11 7.50
N THR A 296 -27.45 20.43 7.69
CA THR A 296 -26.22 21.13 7.31
C THR A 296 -25.02 20.53 8.03
N CYS A 297 -23.99 20.16 7.26
CA CYS A 297 -22.71 19.71 7.80
C CYS A 297 -22.11 20.78 8.74
N GLN A 298 -21.87 20.39 10.00
CA GLN A 298 -21.41 21.31 11.05
C GLN A 298 -19.89 21.32 11.19
N TRP A 299 -19.24 20.18 10.95
CA TRP A 299 -17.80 20.00 11.13
C TRP A 299 -17.15 19.43 9.87
N LEU A 300 -15.92 19.83 9.60
CA LEU A 300 -15.16 19.33 8.47
C LEU A 300 -13.78 18.87 8.90
N ALA A 301 -13.42 17.65 8.53
CA ALA A 301 -12.03 17.21 8.54
C ALA A 301 -11.47 17.20 7.11
N VAL A 302 -10.33 17.83 6.90
CA VAL A 302 -9.58 17.76 5.64
C VAL A 302 -8.35 16.88 5.85
N VAL A 303 -8.32 15.72 5.21
CA VAL A 303 -7.21 14.75 5.27
C VAL A 303 -6.35 14.93 4.03
N VAL A 304 -5.11 15.39 4.21
CA VAL A 304 -4.14 15.60 3.12
C VAL A 304 -3.09 14.51 3.18
N THR A 305 -2.88 13.82 2.07
CA THR A 305 -1.88 12.75 1.95
C THR A 305 -1.05 12.92 0.68
N GLY A 306 0.18 12.43 0.70
CA GLY A 306 1.04 12.35 -0.48
C GLY A 306 1.86 11.05 -0.49
N PRO A 307 3.08 11.06 -1.04
CA PRO A 307 3.92 9.87 -1.11
C PRO A 307 4.04 9.16 0.25
N GLY A 308 3.76 7.86 0.26
CA GLY A 308 3.77 7.00 1.45
C GLY A 308 2.57 7.15 2.39
N GLY A 309 1.64 8.08 2.12
CA GLY A 309 0.48 8.35 2.99
C GLY A 309 -0.76 7.51 2.71
N HIS A 310 -0.83 6.77 1.59
CA HIS A 310 -1.99 5.94 1.27
C HIS A 310 -2.31 4.87 2.33
N PRO A 311 -1.32 4.11 2.87
CA PRO A 311 -1.59 3.17 3.96
C PRO A 311 -2.19 3.82 5.20
N ASP A 312 -1.70 4.99 5.59
CA ASP A 312 -2.19 5.72 6.76
C ASP A 312 -3.61 6.24 6.55
N GLN A 313 -3.89 6.73 5.33
CA GLN A 313 -5.23 7.15 4.93
C GLN A 313 -6.23 6.00 5.03
N MET A 314 -5.83 4.80 4.62
CA MET A 314 -6.67 3.59 4.68
C MET A 314 -6.87 3.05 6.08
N ARG A 315 -5.98 3.34 7.04
CA ARG A 315 -6.24 3.07 8.45
C ARG A 315 -7.16 4.11 9.08
N LEU A 316 -6.94 5.38 8.76
CA LEU A 316 -7.61 6.49 9.42
C LEU A 316 -9.09 6.61 9.01
N LEU A 317 -9.38 6.59 7.70
CA LEU A 317 -10.71 6.93 7.20
C LEU A 317 -11.84 5.99 7.67
N PRO A 318 -11.66 4.65 7.76
CA PRO A 318 -12.71 3.74 8.24
C PRO A 318 -13.20 4.05 9.65
N GLU A 319 -12.33 4.58 10.51
CA GLU A 319 -12.68 4.97 11.87
C GLU A 319 -13.12 6.44 11.96
N LEU A 320 -12.43 7.32 11.23
CA LEU A 320 -12.69 8.77 11.27
C LEU A 320 -14.05 9.15 10.68
N VAL A 321 -14.44 8.58 9.54
CA VAL A 321 -15.67 8.99 8.83
C VAL A 321 -16.93 8.67 9.66
N PRO A 322 -17.11 7.44 10.21
CA PRO A 322 -18.25 7.15 11.08
C PRO A 322 -18.24 7.97 12.38
N ALA A 323 -17.05 8.18 12.98
CA ALA A 323 -16.96 8.95 14.21
C ALA A 323 -17.35 10.42 14.02
N LEU A 324 -16.92 11.03 12.90
CA LEU A 324 -17.34 12.38 12.52
C LEU A 324 -18.84 12.48 12.22
N ALA A 325 -19.44 11.44 11.65
CA ALA A 325 -20.88 11.40 11.45
C ALA A 325 -21.65 11.59 12.77
N GLY A 326 -21.16 10.98 13.86
CA GLY A 326 -21.75 11.08 15.19
C GLY A 326 -21.77 12.49 15.80
N VAL A 327 -20.93 13.41 15.29
CA VAL A 327 -20.89 14.82 15.70
C VAL A 327 -21.41 15.77 14.61
N GLY A 328 -22.00 15.24 13.53
CA GLY A 328 -22.55 16.05 12.44
C GLY A 328 -21.51 16.57 11.44
N GLY A 329 -20.41 15.83 11.23
CA GLY A 329 -19.31 16.21 10.35
C GLY A 329 -19.16 15.37 9.07
N ALA A 330 -18.31 15.86 8.16
CA ALA A 330 -17.91 15.21 6.91
C ALA A 330 -16.38 15.23 6.74
N VAL A 331 -15.88 14.46 5.76
CA VAL A 331 -14.45 14.40 5.43
C VAL A 331 -14.21 14.83 3.99
N VAL A 332 -13.18 15.64 3.76
CA VAL A 332 -12.58 15.84 2.43
C VAL A 332 -11.18 15.22 2.46
N ALA A 333 -10.90 14.31 1.54
CA ALA A 333 -9.64 13.58 1.45
C ALA A 333 -8.92 13.93 0.14
N THR A 334 -7.66 14.33 0.24
CA THR A 334 -6.78 14.53 -0.91
C THR A 334 -5.67 13.48 -0.88
N GLN A 335 -5.26 13.03 -2.06
CA GLN A 335 -4.20 12.05 -2.25
C GLN A 335 -3.31 12.51 -3.38
N GLY A 336 -2.00 12.41 -3.23
CA GLY A 336 -1.01 12.89 -4.19
C GLY A 336 -0.97 12.14 -5.52
N LEU A 337 -2.04 11.50 -5.96
CA LEU A 337 -2.13 10.78 -7.22
C LEU A 337 -2.58 11.70 -8.38
N PRO A 338 -2.35 11.31 -9.65
CA PRO A 338 -2.87 12.07 -10.77
C PRO A 338 -4.41 12.22 -10.75
N PRO A 339 -4.98 13.29 -11.34
CA PRO A 339 -6.42 13.60 -11.27
C PRO A 339 -7.36 12.46 -11.69
N LEU A 340 -6.92 11.62 -12.63
CA LEU A 340 -7.71 10.49 -13.11
C LEU A 340 -7.99 9.43 -12.03
N PHE A 341 -7.31 9.48 -10.90
CA PHE A 341 -7.47 8.55 -9.78
C PHE A 341 -8.51 9.00 -8.76
N ASP A 342 -8.97 10.25 -8.77
CA ASP A 342 -9.90 10.77 -7.75
C ASP A 342 -11.21 9.95 -7.71
N GLU A 343 -11.82 9.69 -8.87
CA GLU A 343 -13.04 8.89 -9.00
C GLU A 343 -12.84 7.42 -8.60
N PRO A 344 -11.86 6.69 -9.17
CA PRO A 344 -11.58 5.33 -8.70
C PRO A 344 -11.21 5.24 -7.21
N LEU A 345 -10.57 6.25 -6.63
CA LEU A 345 -10.21 6.27 -5.22
C LEU A 345 -11.45 6.42 -4.32
N ALA A 346 -12.40 7.30 -4.68
CA ALA A 346 -13.68 7.39 -3.99
C ALA A 346 -14.47 6.07 -4.04
N GLN A 347 -14.52 5.42 -5.20
CA GLN A 347 -15.13 4.09 -5.34
C GLN A 347 -14.40 3.04 -4.50
N TYR A 348 -13.07 3.11 -4.45
CA TYR A 348 -12.25 2.22 -3.62
C TYR A 348 -12.56 2.37 -2.14
N PHE A 349 -12.66 3.60 -1.64
CA PHE A 349 -13.01 3.88 -0.24
C PHE A 349 -14.41 3.34 0.11
N THR A 350 -15.39 3.59 -0.76
CA THR A 350 -16.75 3.06 -0.57
C THR A 350 -16.76 1.54 -0.46
N GLN A 351 -16.04 0.85 -1.34
CA GLN A 351 -16.00 -0.62 -1.38
C GLN A 351 -15.20 -1.24 -0.24
N ARG A 352 -14.09 -0.61 0.18
CA ARG A 352 -13.14 -1.20 1.13
C ARG A 352 -13.33 -0.75 2.57
N CYS A 353 -13.84 0.46 2.78
CA CYS A 353 -13.91 1.09 4.09
C CYS A 353 -15.34 1.19 4.65
N GLY A 354 -16.36 0.91 3.82
CA GLY A 354 -17.75 0.79 4.26
C GLY A 354 -18.50 2.12 4.47
N PHE A 355 -17.92 3.29 4.18
CA PHE A 355 -18.61 4.58 4.23
C PHE A 355 -18.89 5.14 2.83
N PRO A 356 -19.91 6.01 2.63
CA PRO A 356 -20.13 6.65 1.34
C PRO A 356 -18.99 7.60 0.98
N ALA A 357 -18.37 7.40 -0.17
CA ALA A 357 -17.37 8.32 -0.70
C ALA A 357 -17.67 8.72 -2.16
N ALA A 358 -17.41 9.98 -2.50
CA ALA A 358 -17.67 10.54 -3.83
C ALA A 358 -16.52 11.43 -4.32
N CYS A 359 -16.30 11.45 -5.62
CA CYS A 359 -15.36 12.37 -6.26
C CYS A 359 -15.98 13.77 -6.43
N ILE A 360 -15.17 14.81 -6.27
CA ILE A 360 -15.60 16.21 -6.48
C ILE A 360 -15.41 16.57 -7.96
N HIS A 361 -16.45 16.33 -8.77
CA HIS A 361 -16.45 16.70 -10.19
C HIS A 361 -17.26 17.96 -10.50
N SER A 362 -18.14 18.37 -9.60
CA SER A 362 -19.00 19.55 -9.69
C SER A 362 -19.37 20.04 -8.30
N GLU A 363 -20.18 21.10 -8.24
CA GLU A 363 -20.84 21.52 -7.01
C GLU A 363 -21.51 20.34 -6.32
N THR A 364 -21.09 20.08 -5.09
CA THR A 364 -21.50 18.93 -4.30
C THR A 364 -21.80 19.38 -2.87
N VAL A 365 -23.00 19.10 -2.39
CA VAL A 365 -23.37 19.37 -0.98
C VAL A 365 -22.59 18.42 -0.07
N LEU A 366 -21.92 18.97 0.95
CA LEU A 366 -21.25 18.21 1.99
C LEU A 366 -22.29 17.64 2.96
N ARG A 367 -22.46 16.31 2.93
CA ARG A 367 -23.38 15.57 3.79
C ARG A 367 -22.63 14.90 4.93
N ILE A 368 -23.28 14.82 6.08
CA ILE A 368 -22.76 14.22 7.30
C ILE A 368 -22.44 12.74 7.04
N GLY A 369 -21.27 12.29 7.53
CA GLY A 369 -20.81 10.90 7.39
C GLY A 369 -20.33 10.49 6.00
N ASN A 370 -20.18 11.46 5.07
CA ASN A 370 -19.60 11.21 3.76
C ASN A 370 -18.13 11.64 3.69
N CYS A 371 -17.39 10.96 2.80
CA CYS A 371 -16.03 11.33 2.41
C CYS A 371 -16.00 11.84 0.97
N TYR A 372 -15.34 12.97 0.72
CA TYR A 372 -15.23 13.56 -0.61
C TYR A 372 -13.78 13.54 -1.07
N VAL A 373 -13.50 13.01 -2.25
CA VAL A 373 -12.14 12.88 -2.81
C VAL A 373 -11.94 13.90 -3.93
N GLY A 374 -10.83 14.63 -3.90
CA GLY A 374 -10.49 15.54 -4.99
C GLY A 374 -9.31 16.47 -4.69
N GLY A 375 -9.17 17.50 -5.53
CA GLY A 375 -8.16 18.56 -5.39
C GLY A 375 -6.89 18.36 -6.23
N GLN A 376 -6.79 17.26 -6.99
CA GLN A 376 -5.66 17.01 -7.89
C GLN A 376 -5.89 17.60 -9.29
N ALA A 377 -7.12 17.58 -9.78
CA ALA A 377 -7.50 18.13 -11.09
C ALA A 377 -7.35 19.65 -11.18
N GLY A 378 -7.40 20.33 -10.05
CA GLY A 378 -7.43 21.79 -9.93
C GLY A 378 -7.87 22.21 -8.54
N PRO A 379 -7.93 23.53 -8.28
CA PRO A 379 -8.39 24.05 -7.01
C PRO A 379 -9.85 23.67 -6.77
N ILE A 380 -10.14 23.26 -5.54
CA ILE A 380 -11.51 23.04 -5.03
C ILE A 380 -11.74 24.02 -3.89
N ALA A 381 -12.99 24.48 -3.74
CA ALA A 381 -13.33 25.45 -2.71
C ALA A 381 -14.64 25.10 -2.01
N VAL A 382 -14.70 25.40 -0.71
CA VAL A 382 -15.93 25.30 0.08
C VAL A 382 -16.65 26.65 0.06
N LYS A 383 -17.96 26.61 -0.17
CA LYS A 383 -18.86 27.76 -0.10
C LYS A 383 -20.14 27.41 0.65
N ARG A 384 -20.84 28.44 1.13
CA ARG A 384 -22.17 28.30 1.74
C ARG A 384 -23.22 28.79 0.73
N ILE A 385 -24.19 27.95 0.40
CA ILE A 385 -25.32 28.25 -0.48
C ILE A 385 -26.60 27.82 0.24
N ASP A 386 -27.56 28.74 0.43
CA ASP A 386 -28.86 28.44 1.05
C ASP A 386 -28.76 27.58 2.32
N ASP A 387 -27.88 27.99 3.24
CA ASP A 387 -27.55 27.30 4.49
C ASP A 387 -26.92 25.90 4.38
N GLN A 388 -26.59 25.46 3.18
CA GLN A 388 -25.83 24.24 2.92
C GLN A 388 -24.35 24.54 2.69
N MET A 389 -23.49 23.63 3.14
CA MET A 389 -22.07 23.66 2.81
C MET A 389 -21.87 22.90 1.50
N VAL A 390 -21.24 23.55 0.51
CA VAL A 390 -21.04 23.02 -0.84
C VAL A 390 -19.55 23.07 -1.15
N ILE A 391 -19.03 21.97 -1.68
CA ILE A 391 -17.68 21.92 -2.25
C ILE A 391 -17.76 21.94 -3.77
N ASP A 392 -16.88 22.71 -4.39
CA ASP A 392 -16.96 23.03 -5.82
C ASP A 392 -15.58 23.01 -6.47
N SER A 393 -15.48 22.32 -7.61
CA SER A 393 -14.31 22.23 -8.48
C SER A 393 -14.39 23.13 -9.73
N THR A 394 -15.51 23.83 -9.91
CA THR A 394 -15.77 24.68 -11.09
C THR A 394 -15.37 26.14 -10.88
N ALA A 395 -14.99 26.52 -9.65
CA ALA A 395 -14.45 27.83 -9.37
C ALA A 395 -13.17 28.04 -10.21
N PRO A 396 -13.04 29.16 -10.96
CA PRO A 396 -11.82 29.44 -11.69
C PRO A 396 -10.66 29.49 -10.70
N ALA A 397 -9.51 28.90 -11.08
CA ALA A 397 -8.28 29.08 -10.31
C ALA A 397 -8.12 30.58 -10.06
N GLY A 398 -8.04 30.98 -8.79
CA GLY A 398 -7.96 32.40 -8.43
C GLY A 398 -6.87 33.09 -9.24
N ALA A 399 -7.06 34.38 -9.54
CA ALA A 399 -6.15 35.18 -10.37
C ALA A 399 -4.67 35.11 -9.93
N ASP A 400 -4.42 34.71 -8.68
CA ASP A 400 -3.10 34.65 -8.04
C ASP A 400 -2.37 33.30 -8.18
N GLY A 401 -2.97 32.28 -8.82
CA GLY A 401 -2.27 31.01 -9.07
C GLY A 401 -1.88 30.23 -7.81
N GLY A 402 -2.64 30.38 -6.72
CA GLY A 402 -2.44 29.68 -5.45
C GLY A 402 -2.49 28.15 -5.61
N MET A 403 -1.78 27.44 -4.73
CA MET A 403 -1.73 25.97 -4.77
C MET A 403 -3.13 25.39 -4.48
N PRO A 404 -3.56 24.29 -5.12
CA PRO A 404 -4.90 23.72 -4.94
C PRO A 404 -5.29 23.45 -3.48
N VAL A 405 -4.35 22.98 -2.66
CA VAL A 405 -4.58 22.74 -1.22
C VAL A 405 -4.82 24.03 -0.45
N ASP A 406 -4.13 25.13 -0.79
CA ASP A 406 -4.36 26.43 -0.14
C ASP A 406 -5.76 26.95 -0.45
N CYS A 407 -6.24 26.82 -1.70
CA CYS A 407 -7.60 27.21 -2.08
C CYS A 407 -8.67 26.46 -1.25
N LEU A 408 -8.49 25.15 -1.07
CA LEU A 408 -9.37 24.33 -0.25
C LEU A 408 -9.36 24.80 1.20
N LEU A 409 -8.17 24.95 1.79
CA LEU A 409 -8.04 25.27 3.21
C LEU A 409 -8.50 26.69 3.55
N VAL A 410 -8.19 27.68 2.72
CA VAL A 410 -8.66 29.07 2.90
C VAL A 410 -10.19 29.14 2.86
N SER A 411 -10.81 28.50 1.87
CA SER A 411 -12.27 28.52 1.71
C SER A 411 -12.99 27.70 2.79
N ALA A 412 -12.42 26.56 3.19
CA ALA A 412 -12.91 25.76 4.30
C ALA A 412 -12.82 26.54 5.63
N ALA A 413 -11.69 27.21 5.91
CA ALA A 413 -11.50 28.00 7.11
C ALA A 413 -12.53 29.12 7.23
N LYS A 414 -12.84 29.80 6.11
CA LYS A 414 -13.89 30.83 6.05
C LYS A 414 -15.29 30.28 6.37
N CYS A 415 -15.59 29.04 5.98
CA CYS A 415 -16.92 28.45 6.15
C CYS A 415 -17.11 27.77 7.52
N PHE A 416 -16.07 27.10 8.02
CA PHE A 416 -16.14 26.26 9.21
C PHE A 416 -15.51 26.91 10.46
N GLY A 417 -14.54 27.81 10.32
CA GLY A 417 -13.87 28.46 11.45
C GLY A 417 -13.20 27.45 12.38
N ASN A 418 -13.49 27.52 13.67
CA ASN A 418 -13.05 26.56 14.68
C ASN A 418 -13.62 25.14 14.48
N ARG A 419 -14.57 24.97 13.56
CA ARG A 419 -15.15 23.66 13.20
C ARG A 419 -14.40 22.91 12.10
N LEU A 420 -13.19 23.36 11.80
CA LEU A 420 -12.30 22.76 10.81
C LEU A 420 -11.10 22.10 11.49
N VAL A 421 -10.83 20.85 11.13
CA VAL A 421 -9.58 20.15 11.45
C VAL A 421 -8.89 19.75 10.15
N VAL A 422 -7.61 20.03 10.05
CA VAL A 422 -6.74 19.59 8.94
C VAL A 422 -5.79 18.53 9.48
N ILE A 423 -5.75 17.37 8.82
CA ILE A 423 -4.90 16.25 9.19
C ILE A 423 -3.90 16.04 8.07
N LEU A 424 -2.62 16.26 8.35
CA LEU A 424 -1.52 16.03 7.40
C LEU A 424 -0.88 14.67 7.70
N LEU A 425 -1.00 13.74 6.76
CA LEU A 425 -0.38 12.41 6.85
C LEU A 425 0.97 12.36 6.11
N SER A 426 1.60 11.18 6.05
CA SER A 426 2.88 11.00 5.35
C SER A 426 2.87 11.60 3.94
N GLY A 427 3.93 12.35 3.65
CA GLY A 427 4.15 12.98 2.34
C GLY A 427 3.17 14.09 1.96
N ALA A 428 2.30 14.55 2.87
CA ALA A 428 1.29 15.56 2.58
C ALA A 428 1.89 16.84 1.96
N ASP A 429 1.31 17.31 0.86
CA ASP A 429 1.64 18.61 0.27
C ASP A 429 0.86 19.70 1.00
N SER A 430 1.57 20.51 1.79
CA SER A 430 1.01 21.63 2.56
C SER A 430 0.85 22.92 1.74
N GLY A 431 1.18 22.90 0.44
CA GLY A 431 1.07 24.07 -0.43
C GLY A 431 2.07 25.16 -0.06
N SER A 432 1.62 26.41 -0.08
CA SER A 432 2.43 27.59 0.26
C SER A 432 2.28 28.02 1.72
N HIS A 433 1.66 27.20 2.56
CA HIS A 433 1.30 27.46 3.96
C HIS A 433 0.17 28.47 4.19
N VAL A 434 -0.17 29.29 3.19
CA VAL A 434 -1.29 30.25 3.26
C VAL A 434 -2.60 29.60 3.72
N GLY A 435 -2.89 28.38 3.24
CA GLY A 435 -4.05 27.62 3.67
C GLY A 435 -4.04 27.25 5.15
N LEU A 436 -2.90 26.77 5.65
CA LEU A 436 -2.75 26.37 7.06
C LEU A 436 -2.78 27.58 7.99
N GLU A 437 -2.18 28.70 7.60
CA GLU A 437 -2.28 29.97 8.33
C GLU A 437 -3.74 30.43 8.43
N ALA A 438 -4.50 30.36 7.34
CA ALA A 438 -5.92 30.71 7.33
C ALA A 438 -6.75 29.81 8.27
N VAL A 439 -6.46 28.51 8.30
CA VAL A 439 -7.10 27.55 9.24
C VAL A 439 -6.89 27.99 10.68
N ARG A 440 -5.64 28.25 11.07
CA ARG A 440 -5.30 28.65 12.45
C ARG A 440 -5.89 30.00 12.83
N ASN A 441 -5.81 30.98 11.93
CA ASN A 441 -6.38 32.31 12.17
C ASN A 441 -7.91 32.28 12.33
N ALA A 442 -8.58 31.31 11.72
CA ALA A 442 -10.01 31.09 11.87
C ALA A 442 -10.37 30.26 13.12
N GLY A 443 -9.38 29.83 13.91
CA GLY A 443 -9.54 29.01 15.11
C GLY A 443 -9.64 27.50 14.83
N GLY A 444 -9.45 27.07 13.59
CA GLY A 444 -9.37 25.66 13.22
C GLY A 444 -8.05 25.03 13.68
N ARG A 445 -7.96 23.70 13.62
CA ARG A 445 -6.80 22.95 14.11
C ARG A 445 -6.04 22.29 12.96
N VAL A 446 -4.72 22.23 13.09
CA VAL A 446 -3.81 21.51 12.19
C VAL A 446 -3.10 20.41 12.99
N ILE A 447 -3.33 19.16 12.59
CA ILE A 447 -2.78 17.95 13.22
C ILE A 447 -1.80 17.29 12.24
N LEU A 448 -0.60 16.98 12.71
CA LEU A 448 0.34 16.13 11.98
C LEU A 448 0.26 14.70 12.50
N THR A 449 0.33 13.72 11.59
CA THR A 449 0.75 12.38 11.99
C THR A 449 2.18 12.43 12.54
N ALA A 450 2.49 11.57 13.51
CA ALA A 450 3.83 11.48 14.10
C ALA A 450 4.88 11.24 13.02
N ARG A 451 5.86 12.14 12.94
CA ARG A 451 6.93 12.12 11.93
C ARG A 451 7.87 10.95 12.11
N THR A 452 7.93 10.39 13.31
CA THR A 452 8.61 9.12 13.61
C THR A 452 7.92 7.92 12.98
N SER A 453 6.60 7.97 12.82
CA SER A 453 5.76 6.90 12.26
C SER A 453 5.51 7.11 10.75
N ALA A 454 5.65 8.34 10.25
CA ALA A 454 5.47 8.66 8.84
C ALA A 454 6.53 7.98 7.95
N MET A 455 6.09 7.46 6.81
CA MET A 455 6.99 6.90 5.81
C MET A 455 7.82 8.00 5.14
N VAL A 456 7.21 9.14 4.85
CA VAL A 456 7.84 10.32 4.25
C VAL A 456 7.55 11.52 5.13
N ALA A 457 8.51 11.89 5.98
CA ALA A 457 8.37 12.97 6.97
C ALA A 457 8.71 14.37 6.45
N GLY A 458 9.55 14.49 5.40
CA GLY A 458 10.11 15.78 4.97
C GLY A 458 9.08 16.90 4.69
N PRO A 459 7.94 16.62 4.05
CA PRO A 459 6.88 17.63 3.91
C PRO A 459 6.23 18.03 5.24
N LEU A 460 6.12 17.11 6.20
CA LEU A 460 5.58 17.39 7.54
C LEU A 460 6.56 18.21 8.39
N ASP A 461 7.87 17.96 8.23
CA ASP A 461 8.92 18.75 8.88
C ASP A 461 8.79 20.24 8.53
N GLN A 462 8.52 20.57 7.27
CA GLN A 462 8.34 21.97 6.83
C GLN A 462 7.17 22.68 7.54
N VAL A 463 6.10 21.95 7.85
CA VAL A 463 4.93 22.48 8.57
C VAL A 463 5.24 22.65 10.06
N ALA A 464 5.93 21.67 10.65
CA ALA A 464 6.35 21.71 12.04
C ALA A 464 7.35 22.84 12.31
N ASP A 465 8.36 22.99 11.45
CA ASP A 465 9.40 24.02 11.55
C ASP A 465 8.83 25.43 11.36
N ALA A 466 7.75 25.56 10.57
CA ALA A 466 7.00 26.81 10.42
C ALA A 466 6.08 27.13 11.63
N GLY A 467 5.96 26.22 12.61
CA GLY A 467 5.08 26.39 13.78
C GLY A 467 3.60 26.43 13.42
N LEU A 468 3.21 25.74 12.33
CA LEU A 468 1.85 25.72 11.80
C LEU A 468 1.04 24.49 12.23
N ALA A 469 1.65 23.56 12.96
CA ALA A 469 0.98 22.43 13.56
C ALA A 469 0.61 22.74 15.01
N ASP A 470 -0.62 22.40 15.42
CA ASP A 470 -1.04 22.53 16.82
C ASP A 470 -0.64 21.30 17.64
N THR A 471 -0.62 20.12 17.00
CA THR A 471 -0.19 18.88 17.65
C THR A 471 0.36 17.87 16.65
N GLU A 472 1.28 17.05 17.13
CA GLU A 472 1.80 15.86 16.45
C GLU A 472 1.26 14.62 17.19
N VAL A 473 0.71 13.65 16.47
CA VAL A 473 -0.09 12.56 17.05
C VAL A 473 0.25 11.23 16.39
N ASP A 474 0.41 10.17 17.18
CA ASP A 474 0.60 8.83 16.62
C ASP A 474 -0.63 8.42 15.78
N PRO A 475 -0.46 7.72 14.64
CA PRO A 475 -1.58 7.25 13.83
C PRO A 475 -2.72 6.58 14.60
N ALA A 476 -2.42 5.84 15.67
CA ALA A 476 -3.42 5.15 16.49
C ALA A 476 -4.32 6.11 17.29
N ASP A 477 -3.85 7.30 17.62
CA ASP A 477 -4.55 8.28 18.47
C ASP A 477 -5.20 9.42 17.66
N LEU A 478 -5.05 9.41 16.32
CA LEU A 478 -5.53 10.48 15.44
C LEU A 478 -7.04 10.69 15.56
N VAL A 479 -7.84 9.61 15.51
CA VAL A 479 -9.31 9.70 15.55
C VAL A 479 -9.75 10.32 16.87
N THR A 480 -9.26 9.81 17.99
CA THR A 480 -9.58 10.33 19.34
C THR A 480 -9.17 11.79 19.48
N THR A 481 -8.00 12.17 18.99
CA THR A 481 -7.50 13.56 19.08
C THR A 481 -8.31 14.54 18.22
N VAL A 482 -8.80 14.09 17.07
CA VAL A 482 -9.71 14.86 16.21
C VAL A 482 -11.02 15.11 16.95
N LEU A 483 -11.67 14.06 17.47
CA LEU A 483 -12.96 14.16 18.16
C LEU A 483 -12.90 15.01 19.43
N ASN A 484 -11.83 14.88 20.22
CA ASN A 484 -11.67 15.65 21.45
C ASN A 484 -11.62 17.17 21.20
N GLY A 485 -11.10 17.61 20.06
CA GLY A 485 -11.12 19.03 19.73
C GLY A 485 -12.41 19.52 19.08
N PHE A 486 -13.40 18.65 18.88
CA PHE A 486 -14.77 19.06 18.54
C PHE A 486 -15.69 19.13 19.76
N ALA A 487 -15.23 18.61 20.92
CA ALA A 487 -15.96 18.65 22.18
C ALA A 487 -15.79 19.98 22.96
N HIS A 488 -14.96 20.89 22.46
CA HIS A 488 -14.64 22.20 23.03
C HIS A 488 -14.84 23.28 21.97
#